data_AF-A0A2N1UPN8-F1
#
_entry.id   AF-A0A2N1UPN8-F1
#
_cell.length_a   1.000
_cell.length_b   1.000
_cell.length_c   1.000
_cell.angle_alpha   90.00
_cell.angle_beta   90.00
_cell.angle_gamma   90.00
#
_symmetry.space_group_name_H-M   'P 1'
#
loop_
_entity.id
_entity.type
_entity.pdbx_description
1 polymer ?
#
loop_
_entity_poly.entity_id
_entity_poly.type
_entity_poly.pdbx_seq_one_letter_code
_entity_poly.pdbx_strand_id
1 'polypeptide(L)'
;MNFMKKQIASLVFAGYNPRKDLQPGDVEYEQIRRSIREHGYVDPVIVNSDNTIIGGHQRVKVLRDEGYTEIDVVVVDLDKAHEKALNLALNKITGSWDDEALAALLSELKDSGLETGFADEEVYRLLEELGKNTSKDDDFDITEELDAIEVPQSRLGDLYRLG
;
A
#
# COMPACT_ATOMS: atom_id res chain seq x y z
N MET A 1 -25.50 -12.01 -3.66
CA MET A 1 -24.09 -11.85 -3.29
C MET A 1 -23.89 -12.59 -1.98
N ASN A 2 -23.00 -13.58 -1.93
CA ASN A 2 -22.79 -14.43 -0.75
C ASN A 2 -21.33 -14.38 -0.31
N PHE A 3 -21.09 -14.23 0.98
CA PHE A 3 -19.75 -14.35 1.57
C PHE A 3 -19.50 -15.79 2.00
N MET A 4 -18.35 -16.35 1.62
CA MET A 4 -17.94 -17.69 2.03
C MET A 4 -16.43 -17.88 1.87
N LYS A 5 -15.88 -18.93 2.48
CA LYS A 5 -14.49 -19.34 2.24
C LYS A 5 -14.38 -20.25 1.02
N LYS A 6 -13.32 -20.07 0.24
CA LYS A 6 -12.95 -20.95 -0.87
C LYS A 6 -11.46 -21.26 -0.86
N GLN A 7 -11.12 -22.49 -1.26
CA GLN A 7 -9.74 -22.91 -1.48
C GLN A 7 -9.15 -22.11 -2.65
N ILE A 8 -7.96 -21.52 -2.46
CA ILE A 8 -7.27 -20.75 -3.51
C ILE A 8 -7.08 -21.60 -4.77
N ALA A 9 -6.75 -22.87 -4.62
CA ALA A 9 -6.55 -23.81 -5.72
C ALA A 9 -7.80 -24.03 -6.60
N SER A 10 -9.00 -23.71 -6.09
CA SER A 10 -10.25 -23.81 -6.85
C SER A 10 -10.61 -22.55 -7.63
N LEU A 11 -9.86 -21.46 -7.42
CA LEU A 11 -10.09 -20.17 -8.08
C LEU A 11 -9.49 -20.15 -9.48
N VAL A 12 -10.22 -19.55 -10.41
CA VAL A 12 -9.80 -19.43 -11.81
C VAL A 12 -9.38 -17.99 -12.08
N PHE A 13 -8.11 -17.78 -12.43
CA PHE A 13 -7.63 -16.47 -12.85
C PHE A 13 -8.24 -16.10 -14.20
N ALA A 14 -8.90 -14.95 -14.29
CA ALA A 14 -9.50 -14.49 -15.53
C ALA A 14 -8.41 -14.16 -16.58
N GLY A 15 -8.40 -14.88 -17.69
CA GLY A 15 -7.46 -14.64 -18.79
C GLY A 15 -7.65 -13.30 -19.53
N TYR A 16 -8.74 -12.58 -19.25
CA TYR A 16 -9.04 -11.26 -19.82
C TYR A 16 -8.70 -10.09 -18.88
N ASN A 17 -8.21 -10.36 -17.66
CA ASN A 17 -7.90 -9.30 -16.70
C ASN A 17 -6.77 -8.40 -17.26
N PRO A 18 -7.00 -7.08 -17.43
CA PRO A 18 -6.05 -6.22 -18.12
C PRO A 18 -4.88 -5.72 -17.25
N ARG A 19 -4.89 -5.99 -15.93
CA ARG A 19 -3.77 -5.61 -15.06
C ARG A 19 -2.54 -6.45 -15.35
N LYS A 20 -1.37 -5.85 -15.16
CA LYS A 20 -0.08 -6.54 -15.22
C LYS A 20 -0.07 -7.68 -14.22
N ASP A 21 0.57 -8.77 -14.63
CA ASP A 21 0.80 -9.89 -13.73
C ASP A 21 1.98 -9.57 -12.80
N LEU A 22 1.68 -9.28 -11.53
CA LEU A 22 2.68 -8.98 -10.51
C LEU A 22 3.47 -10.22 -10.10
N GLN A 23 4.77 -10.04 -9.92
CA GLN A 23 5.71 -11.04 -9.42
C GLN A 23 6.29 -10.62 -8.06
N PRO A 24 6.76 -11.57 -7.23
CA PRO A 24 7.56 -11.26 -6.05
C PRO A 24 8.73 -10.33 -6.39
N GLY A 25 8.91 -9.27 -5.60
CA GLY A 25 9.90 -8.22 -5.85
C GLY A 25 9.36 -7.00 -6.61
N ASP A 26 8.19 -7.06 -7.25
CA ASP A 26 7.54 -5.85 -7.77
C ASP A 26 7.11 -4.94 -6.61
N VAL A 27 7.27 -3.62 -6.75
CA VAL A 27 6.94 -2.65 -5.70
C VAL A 27 5.50 -2.82 -5.19
N GLU A 28 4.53 -2.88 -6.12
CA GLU A 28 3.11 -3.07 -5.80
C GLU A 28 2.85 -4.43 -5.13
N TYR A 29 3.58 -5.47 -5.52
CA TYR A 29 3.46 -6.79 -4.91
C TYR A 29 3.90 -6.75 -3.45
N GLU A 30 5.07 -6.17 -3.18
CA GLU A 30 5.60 -6.09 -1.82
C GLU A 30 4.77 -5.15 -0.93
N GLN A 31 4.16 -4.10 -1.48
CA GLN A 31 3.20 -3.27 -0.75
C GLN A 31 1.95 -4.06 -0.34
N ILE A 32 1.35 -4.83 -1.25
CA ILE A 32 0.20 -5.69 -0.92
C ILE A 32 0.60 -6.73 0.13
N ARG A 33 1.79 -7.33 -0.01
CA ARG A 33 2.32 -8.33 0.93
C ARG A 33 2.51 -7.74 2.33
N ARG A 34 3.13 -6.56 2.44
CA ARG A 34 3.30 -5.86 3.72
C ARG A 34 1.96 -5.53 4.36
N SER A 35 1.03 -4.96 3.59
CA SER A 35 -0.32 -4.65 4.06
C SER A 35 -1.03 -5.89 4.62
N ILE A 36 -0.97 -7.03 3.92
CA ILE A 36 -1.56 -8.29 4.38
C ILE A 36 -0.89 -8.81 5.67
N ARG A 37 0.43 -8.66 5.82
CA ARG A 37 1.13 -9.11 7.03
C ARG A 37 0.78 -8.27 8.26
N GLU A 38 0.61 -6.97 8.06
CA GLU A 38 0.34 -6.03 9.13
C GLU A 38 -1.14 -6.05 9.55
N HIS A 39 -2.05 -6.05 8.58
CA HIS A 39 -3.49 -5.88 8.81
C HIS A 39 -4.31 -7.16 8.61
N GLY A 40 -3.70 -8.23 8.10
CA GLY A 40 -4.43 -9.35 7.50
C GLY A 40 -5.02 -8.98 6.14
N TYR A 41 -5.69 -9.94 5.48
CA TYR A 41 -6.50 -9.61 4.30
C TYR A 41 -7.90 -9.22 4.75
N VAL A 42 -8.18 -7.91 4.73
CA VAL A 42 -9.47 -7.34 5.20
C VAL A 42 -10.45 -7.07 4.06
N ASP A 43 -9.99 -7.13 2.81
CA ASP A 43 -10.81 -7.02 1.61
C ASP A 43 -10.94 -8.41 0.95
N PRO A 44 -12.15 -9.01 0.92
CA PRO A 44 -12.40 -10.30 0.28
C PRO A 44 -12.23 -10.27 -1.24
N VAL A 45 -12.01 -11.44 -1.84
CA VAL A 45 -11.84 -11.58 -3.30
C VAL A 45 -13.21 -11.77 -3.95
N ILE A 46 -13.48 -11.06 -5.05
CA ILE A 46 -14.77 -11.16 -5.76
C ILE A 46 -14.63 -12.21 -6.85
N VAL A 47 -15.51 -13.21 -6.83
CA VAL A 47 -15.51 -14.32 -7.78
C VAL A 47 -16.90 -14.55 -8.35
N ASN A 48 -16.97 -15.06 -9.58
CA ASN A 48 -18.23 -15.54 -10.15
C ASN A 48 -18.60 -16.94 -9.62
N SER A 49 -19.79 -17.40 -9.96
CA SER A 49 -20.34 -18.70 -9.55
C SER A 49 -19.48 -19.89 -10.01
N ASP A 50 -18.72 -19.72 -11.10
CA ASP A 50 -17.76 -20.70 -11.65
C ASP A 50 -16.32 -20.56 -11.08
N ASN A 51 -16.15 -19.79 -10.00
CA ASN A 51 -14.87 -19.46 -9.36
C ASN A 51 -13.92 -18.56 -10.17
N THR A 52 -14.36 -17.99 -11.29
CA THR A 52 -13.57 -16.98 -12.01
C THR A 52 -13.37 -15.74 -11.14
N ILE A 53 -12.12 -15.34 -10.92
CA ILE A 53 -11.79 -14.12 -10.17
C ILE A 53 -12.22 -12.92 -11.01
N ILE A 54 -13.06 -12.07 -10.43
CA ILE A 54 -13.49 -10.80 -11.03
C ILE A 54 -12.65 -9.66 -10.47
N GLY A 55 -12.40 -9.65 -9.16
CA GLY A 55 -11.62 -8.63 -8.45
C GLY A 55 -10.72 -9.25 -7.38
N GLY A 56 -9.52 -8.69 -7.21
CA GLY A 56 -8.54 -9.21 -6.23
C GLY A 56 -7.47 -10.15 -6.81
N HIS A 57 -7.25 -10.17 -8.13
CA HIS A 57 -6.24 -11.00 -8.78
C HIS A 57 -4.84 -10.93 -8.15
N GLN A 58 -4.33 -9.71 -7.92
CA GLN A 58 -3.02 -9.48 -7.31
C GLN A 58 -2.99 -9.98 -5.86
N ARG A 59 -4.04 -9.72 -5.08
CA ARG A 59 -4.20 -10.22 -3.70
C ARG A 59 -4.17 -11.73 -3.62
N VAL A 60 -4.88 -12.45 -4.51
CA VAL A 60 -4.87 -13.93 -4.51
C VAL A 60 -3.46 -14.48 -4.73
N LYS A 61 -2.64 -13.84 -5.57
CA LYS A 61 -1.25 -14.25 -5.78
C LYS A 61 -0.43 -14.10 -4.51
N VAL A 62 -0.48 -12.92 -3.91
CA VAL A 62 0.24 -12.64 -2.67
C VAL A 62 -0.20 -13.58 -1.54
N LEU A 63 -1.51 -13.81 -1.38
CA LEU A 63 -2.05 -14.72 -0.38
C LEU A 63 -1.58 -16.16 -0.59
N ARG A 64 -1.59 -16.63 -1.83
CA ARG A 64 -1.09 -17.97 -2.17
C ARG A 64 0.38 -18.11 -1.79
N ASP A 65 1.19 -17.11 -2.12
CA ASP A 65 2.63 -17.15 -1.94
C ASP A 65 3.02 -16.91 -0.46
N GLU A 66 2.16 -16.27 0.33
CA GLU A 66 2.22 -16.21 1.81
C GLU A 66 1.69 -17.49 2.49
N GLY A 67 1.31 -18.51 1.73
CA GLY A 67 0.95 -19.85 2.26
C GLY A 67 -0.51 -20.02 2.66
N TYR A 68 -1.39 -19.07 2.31
CA TYR A 68 -2.83 -19.25 2.53
C TYR A 68 -3.37 -20.32 1.59
N THR A 69 -4.16 -21.25 2.13
CA THR A 69 -4.83 -22.30 1.35
C THR A 69 -6.29 -21.94 1.07
N GLU A 70 -6.91 -21.17 1.97
CA GLU A 70 -8.32 -20.83 1.94
C GLU A 70 -8.51 -19.34 2.27
N ILE A 71 -9.38 -18.67 1.51
CA ILE A 71 -9.61 -17.21 1.62
C ILE A 71 -11.10 -16.89 1.60
N ASP A 72 -11.48 -15.76 2.19
CA ASP A 72 -12.84 -15.24 2.09
C ASP A 72 -13.09 -14.65 0.71
N VAL A 73 -14.21 -15.04 0.11
CA VAL A 73 -14.66 -14.59 -1.18
C VAL A 73 -16.09 -14.08 -1.14
N VAL A 74 -16.36 -13.13 -2.03
CA VAL A 74 -17.69 -12.70 -2.39
C VAL A 74 -18.07 -13.39 -3.69
N VAL A 75 -19.10 -14.23 -3.64
CA VAL A 75 -19.64 -14.90 -4.83
C VAL A 75 -20.78 -14.09 -5.40
N VAL A 76 -20.66 -13.77 -6.69
CA VAL A 76 -21.73 -13.23 -7.53
C VAL A 76 -22.12 -14.25 -8.60
N ASP A 77 -23.27 -14.07 -9.20
CA ASP A 77 -23.74 -14.89 -10.33
C ASP A 77 -24.06 -13.96 -11.48
N LEU A 78 -23.12 -13.87 -12.43
CA LEU A 78 -23.16 -12.94 -13.55
C LEU A 78 -22.87 -13.68 -14.85
N ASP A 79 -23.50 -13.25 -15.94
CA ASP A 79 -23.05 -13.68 -17.26
C ASP A 79 -21.64 -13.13 -17.58
N LYS A 80 -21.00 -13.68 -18.62
CA LYS A 80 -19.62 -13.33 -18.98
C LYS A 80 -19.45 -11.89 -19.48
N ALA A 81 -20.51 -11.24 -19.95
CA ALA A 81 -20.43 -9.83 -20.35
C ALA A 81 -20.39 -8.93 -19.11
N HIS A 82 -21.28 -9.17 -18.15
CA HIS A 82 -21.33 -8.46 -16.87
C HIS A 82 -20.10 -8.76 -16.00
N GLU A 83 -19.59 -10.00 -16.02
CA GLU A 83 -18.34 -10.38 -15.35
C GLU A 83 -17.15 -9.54 -15.83
N LYS A 84 -16.98 -9.41 -17.16
CA LYS A 84 -15.91 -8.59 -17.75
C LYS A 84 -16.11 -7.11 -17.48
N ALA A 85 -17.35 -6.62 -17.57
CA ALA A 85 -17.67 -5.23 -17.25
C ALA A 85 -17.35 -4.90 -15.79
N LEU A 86 -17.70 -5.80 -14.86
CA LEU A 86 -17.40 -5.64 -13.44
C LEU A 86 -15.88 -5.71 -13.18
N ASN A 87 -15.16 -6.63 -13.83
CA ASN A 87 -13.70 -6.66 -13.76
C ASN A 87 -13.10 -5.31 -14.17
N LEU A 88 -13.53 -4.71 -15.28
CA LEU A 88 -13.07 -3.39 -15.71
C LEU A 88 -13.44 -2.29 -14.72
N ALA A 89 -14.69 -2.28 -14.23
CA ALA A 89 -15.17 -1.30 -13.27
C ALA A 89 -14.34 -1.31 -11.98
N LEU A 90 -14.09 -2.48 -11.40
CA LEU A 90 -13.28 -2.62 -10.18
C LEU A 90 -11.83 -2.19 -10.38
N ASN A 91 -11.31 -2.28 -11.60
CA ASN A 91 -9.96 -1.82 -11.92
C ASN A 91 -9.87 -0.31 -12.14
N LYS A 92 -10.94 0.35 -12.61
CA LYS A 92 -10.92 1.75 -13.08
C LYS A 92 -11.60 2.75 -12.14
N ILE A 93 -12.63 2.33 -11.41
CA ILE A 93 -13.43 3.22 -10.54
C ILE A 93 -12.69 3.39 -9.22
N THR A 94 -11.60 4.15 -9.27
CA THR A 94 -10.89 4.67 -8.11
C THR A 94 -11.11 6.18 -8.14
N GLY A 95 -11.83 6.73 -7.17
CA GLY A 95 -12.08 8.17 -7.08
C GLY A 95 -10.78 8.98 -6.98
N SER A 96 -10.87 10.30 -7.15
CA SER A 96 -9.75 11.19 -6.81
C SER A 96 -9.67 11.39 -5.30
N TRP A 97 -8.47 11.61 -4.80
CA TRP A 97 -8.27 12.04 -3.42
C TRP A 97 -8.67 13.51 -3.25
N ASP A 98 -9.03 13.86 -2.03
CA ASP A 98 -8.96 15.23 -1.52
C ASP A 98 -7.56 15.37 -0.94
N ASP A 99 -6.71 16.15 -1.62
CA ASP A 99 -5.27 16.18 -1.35
C ASP A 99 -4.99 16.77 0.03
N GLU A 100 -5.75 17.80 0.47
CA GLU A 100 -5.64 18.36 1.80
C GLU A 100 -5.97 17.36 2.90
N ALA A 101 -7.07 16.60 2.73
CA ALA A 101 -7.48 15.56 3.66
C ALA A 101 -6.51 14.38 3.69
N LEU A 102 -6.04 13.95 2.51
CA LEU A 102 -5.05 12.88 2.38
C LEU A 102 -3.73 13.26 3.08
N ALA A 103 -3.24 14.47 2.83
CA ALA A 103 -2.02 14.97 3.45
C ALA A 103 -2.14 15.08 4.97
N ALA A 104 -3.30 15.50 5.49
CA ALA A 104 -3.55 15.54 6.92
C ALA A 104 -3.46 14.14 7.55
N LEU A 105 -4.11 13.14 6.94
CA LEU A 105 -4.09 11.76 7.40
C LEU A 105 -2.68 11.14 7.30
N LEU A 106 -1.98 11.35 6.20
CA LEU A 106 -0.61 10.84 6.02
C LEU A 106 0.35 11.47 7.04
N SER A 107 0.19 12.75 7.37
CA SER A 107 1.00 13.41 8.41
C SER A 107 0.73 12.82 9.78
N GLU A 108 -0.54 12.54 10.10
CA GLU A 108 -0.93 11.89 11.37
C GLU A 108 -0.31 10.49 11.50
N LEU A 109 -0.29 9.73 10.40
CA LEU A 109 0.22 8.36 10.39
C LEU A 109 1.75 8.27 10.27
N LYS A 110 2.44 9.35 9.85
CA LYS A 110 3.90 9.33 9.60
C LYS A 110 4.70 8.82 10.81
N ASP A 111 4.37 9.28 12.01
CA ASP A 111 5.11 8.93 13.24
C ASP A 111 4.69 7.57 13.83
N SER A 112 3.66 6.93 13.27
CA SER A 112 3.14 5.66 13.77
C SER A 112 3.92 4.44 13.27
N GLY A 113 4.73 4.60 12.21
CA GLY A 113 5.45 3.49 11.56
C GLY A 113 4.53 2.48 10.85
N LEU A 114 3.25 2.82 10.63
CA LEU A 114 2.27 1.97 9.96
C LEU A 114 2.39 2.07 8.43
N GLU A 115 2.26 0.95 7.72
CA GLU A 115 2.32 0.95 6.26
C GLU A 115 0.97 1.38 5.67
N THR A 116 0.97 2.50 4.94
CA THR A 116 -0.22 3.06 4.30
C THR A 116 -0.39 2.65 2.84
N GLY A 117 0.66 2.07 2.24
CA GLY A 117 0.74 1.78 0.81
C GLY A 117 1.21 2.96 -0.05
N PHE A 118 1.42 4.15 0.53
CA PHE A 118 2.11 5.26 -0.12
C PHE A 118 3.61 5.12 0.10
N ALA A 119 4.42 5.33 -0.95
CA ALA A 119 5.86 5.45 -0.77
C ALA A 119 6.19 6.78 -0.09
N ASP A 120 7.26 6.82 0.71
CA ASP A 120 7.69 8.04 1.41
C ASP A 120 7.85 9.22 0.45
N GLU A 121 8.46 9.01 -0.71
CA GLU A 121 8.60 10.02 -1.76
C GLU A 121 7.26 10.55 -2.31
N GLU A 122 6.20 9.74 -2.32
CA GLU A 122 4.84 10.18 -2.69
C GLU A 122 4.24 11.05 -1.58
N VAL A 123 4.40 10.64 -0.32
CA VAL A 123 3.93 11.40 0.84
C VAL A 123 4.63 12.77 0.91
N TYR A 124 5.96 12.79 0.76
CA TYR A 124 6.74 14.03 0.77
C TYR A 124 6.33 14.98 -0.35
N ARG A 125 6.17 14.48 -1.59
CA ARG A 125 5.73 15.31 -2.71
C ARG A 125 4.36 15.92 -2.49
N LEU A 126 3.39 15.14 -2.00
CA LEU A 126 2.05 15.65 -1.72
C LEU A 126 2.07 16.76 -0.66
N LEU A 127 2.85 16.59 0.40
CA LEU A 127 2.97 17.59 1.46
C LEU A 127 3.67 18.87 0.99
N GLU A 128 4.71 18.74 0.15
CA GLU A 128 5.42 19.85 -0.47
C GLU A 128 4.50 20.65 -1.42
N GLU A 129 3.73 19.98 -2.27
CA GLU A 129 2.76 20.60 -3.19
C GLU A 129 1.70 21.43 -2.46
N LEU A 130 1.31 21.00 -1.25
CA LEU A 130 0.35 21.71 -0.40
C LEU A 130 0.99 22.79 0.50
N GLY A 131 2.30 23.04 0.36
CA GLY A 131 3.02 24.02 1.17
C GLY A 131 3.05 23.68 2.67
N LYS A 132 2.79 22.42 3.03
CA LYS A 132 2.97 21.93 4.40
C LYS A 132 4.44 21.63 4.56
N ASN A 133 5.15 22.47 5.32
CA ASN A 133 6.59 22.37 5.57
C ASN A 133 6.99 20.92 5.93
N THR A 134 7.50 20.18 4.95
CA THR A 134 8.21 18.93 5.20
C THR A 134 9.66 19.30 5.37
N SER A 135 10.13 19.37 6.61
CA SER A 135 11.56 19.17 6.84
C SER A 135 11.91 17.84 6.16
N LYS A 136 12.72 17.87 5.09
CA LYS A 136 13.40 16.66 4.67
C LYS A 136 14.30 16.28 5.83
N ASP A 137 14.08 15.11 6.43
CA ASP A 137 15.15 14.47 7.18
C ASP A 137 16.22 14.17 6.12
N ASP A 138 17.34 14.85 6.20
CA ASP A 138 18.47 14.78 5.29
C ASP A 138 19.30 13.51 5.49
N ASP A 139 18.68 12.47 6.05
CA ASP A 139 19.29 11.20 6.43
C ASP A 139 20.56 11.43 7.28
N PHE A 140 20.48 12.41 8.18
CA PHE A 140 21.60 12.85 9.01
C PHE A 140 22.00 11.74 9.99
N ASP A 141 23.10 11.04 9.69
CA ASP A 141 23.65 10.02 10.59
C ASP A 141 24.34 10.68 11.78
N ILE A 142 23.59 10.77 12.88
CA ILE A 142 24.04 11.30 14.16
C ILE A 142 25.33 10.59 14.64
N THR A 143 25.47 9.30 14.35
CA THR A 143 26.60 8.49 14.83
C THR A 143 27.87 8.84 14.06
N GLU A 144 27.78 8.87 12.72
CA GLU A 144 28.91 9.25 11.86
C GLU A 144 29.38 10.67 12.15
N GLU A 145 28.44 11.61 12.30
CA GLU A 145 28.76 13.01 12.58
C GLU A 145 29.32 13.22 14.00
N LEU A 146 28.84 12.48 15.00
CA LEU A 146 29.44 12.49 16.34
C LEU A 146 30.88 11.97 16.32
N ASP A 147 31.14 10.89 15.58
CA ASP A 147 32.48 10.33 15.43
C ASP A 147 33.40 11.27 14.63
N ALA A 148 32.85 12.06 13.70
CA ALA A 148 33.58 13.08 12.95
C ALA A 148 33.93 14.34 13.77
N ILE A 149 33.30 14.57 14.93
CA ILE A 149 33.61 15.70 15.81
C ILE A 149 34.91 15.41 16.60
N GLU A 150 36.05 15.85 16.05
CA GLU A 150 37.34 15.73 16.76
C GLU A 150 37.47 16.70 17.95
N VAL A 151 36.89 17.91 17.83
CA VAL A 151 36.92 18.92 18.89
C VAL A 151 35.55 19.61 18.96
N PRO A 152 34.88 19.60 20.13
CA PRO A 152 33.62 20.32 20.28
C PRO A 152 33.86 21.82 20.08
N GLN A 153 33.14 22.40 19.12
CA GLN A 153 33.27 23.81 18.80
C GLN A 153 32.71 24.71 19.91
N SER A 154 31.69 24.24 20.63
CA SER A 154 31.09 24.93 21.77
C SER A 154 31.82 24.63 23.08
N ARG A 155 32.07 25.66 23.88
CA ARG A 155 32.69 25.55 25.21
C ARG A 155 31.77 26.10 26.28
N LEU A 156 31.90 25.54 27.49
CA LEU A 156 31.16 26.02 28.65
C LEU A 156 31.51 27.50 28.91
N GLY A 157 30.48 28.36 28.93
CA GLY A 157 30.64 29.81 29.10
C GLY A 157 30.54 30.61 27.80
N ASP A 158 30.46 29.96 26.63
CA ASP A 158 30.17 30.64 25.39
C ASP A 158 28.75 31.23 25.39
N LEU A 159 28.64 32.49 24.96
CA LEU A 159 27.38 33.21 24.80
C LEU A 159 27.09 33.40 23.32
N TYR A 160 26.11 32.65 22.82
CA TYR A 160 25.65 32.74 21.44
C TYR A 160 24.54 33.79 21.36
N ARG A 161 24.80 34.89 20.63
CA ARG A 161 23.77 35.87 20.34
C ARG A 161 23.04 35.46 19.07
N LEU A 162 21.83 34.95 19.26
CA LEU A 162 20.88 34.77 18.17
C LEU A 162 20.29 36.14 17.79
N GLY A 163 19.91 36.29 16.52
CA GLY A 163 19.41 37.54 15.94
C GLY A 163 18.33 38.22 16.77
#